data_AF-A0A2E8XLZ4-F1
#
_entry.id   AF-A0A2E8XLZ4-F1
#
_cell.length_a   1.000
_cell.length_b   1.000
_cell.length_c   1.000
_cell.angle_alpha   90.00
_cell.angle_beta   90.00
_cell.angle_gamma   90.00
#
_symmetry.space_group_name_H-M   'P 1'
#
loop_
_entity.id
_entity.type
_entity.pdbx_description
1 polymer ?
#
loop_
_entity_poly.entity_id
_entity_poly.type
_entity_poly.pdbx_seq_one_letter_code
_entity_poly.pdbx_strand_id
1 'polypeptide(L)' 'MLEAIQFSSLREFFEMGGYAFNVWSVYAIFGIFVLVNMLLPILRKEKIIKELKRRASFEKAETDSVREP' A
#
# COMPACT_ATOMS: atom_id res chain seq x y z
N MET A 1 21.87 -36.82 9.35
CA MET A 1 20.80 -36.10 10.08
C MET A 1 20.82 -34.67 9.57
N LEU A 2 19.70 -34.18 9.03
CA LEU A 2 19.59 -32.75 8.71
C LEU A 2 19.29 -32.05 10.03
N GLU A 3 20.21 -31.24 10.53
CA GLU A 3 19.86 -30.29 11.59
C GLU A 3 18.87 -29.29 11.00
N ALA A 4 17.62 -29.40 11.44
CA ALA A 4 16.60 -28.41 11.11
C ALA A 4 16.93 -27.13 11.88
N ILE A 5 16.97 -26.00 11.17
CA ILE A 5 17.03 -24.68 11.81
C ILE A 5 15.70 -24.50 12.54
N GLN A 6 15.69 -24.82 13.83
CA GLN A 6 14.52 -24.74 14.70
C GLN A 6 14.73 -23.60 15.69
N PHE A 7 13.88 -22.58 15.62
CA PHE A 7 13.89 -21.48 16.59
C PHE A 7 13.01 -21.84 17.78
N SER A 8 13.55 -21.68 18.99
CA SER A 8 12.84 -21.94 20.23
C SER A 8 12.09 -20.71 20.77
N SER A 9 12.43 -19.51 20.25
CA SER A 9 11.80 -18.26 20.67
C SER A 9 11.81 -17.20 19.56
N LEU A 10 10.93 -16.20 19.68
CA LEU A 10 10.93 -15.05 18.77
C LEU A 10 12.24 -14.28 18.82
N ARG A 11 12.84 -14.12 20.02
CA ARG A 11 14.13 -13.44 20.17
C ARG A 11 15.22 -14.09 19.31
N GLU A 12 15.30 -15.41 19.32
CA GLU A 12 16.25 -16.18 18.52
C GLU A 12 16.02 -16.01 17.01
N PHE A 13 14.77 -15.83 16.59
CA PHE A 13 14.42 -15.50 15.20
C PHE A 13 14.84 -14.08 14.81
N PHE A 14 14.73 -13.08 15.70
CA PHE A 14 15.20 -11.74 15.40
C PHE A 14 16.74 -11.65 15.47
N GLU A 15 17.35 -12.39 16.40
CA GLU A 15 18.79 -12.41 16.69
C GLU A 15 19.48 -13.68 16.15
N MET A 16 19.25 -14.05 14.88
CA MET A 16 19.88 -15.23 14.24
C MET A 16 21.42 -15.10 14.05
N GLY A 17 22.05 -14.09 14.63
CA GLY A 17 23.48 -13.80 14.46
C GLY A 17 23.83 -13.48 13.01
N GLY A 18 24.89 -14.12 12.49
CA GLY A 18 25.50 -13.79 11.19
C GLY A 18 24.57 -13.90 9.96
N TYR A 19 23.46 -14.64 10.05
CA TYR A 19 22.48 -14.75 8.96
C TYR A 19 21.32 -13.77 9.04
N ALA A 20 21.13 -13.11 10.19
CA ALA A 20 19.99 -12.21 10.40
C ALA A 20 19.98 -11.07 9.36
N PHE A 21 21.15 -10.49 9.04
CA PHE A 21 21.24 -9.38 8.10
C PHE A 21 20.71 -9.72 6.70
N ASN A 22 21.04 -10.90 6.18
CA ASN A 22 20.58 -11.34 4.85
C ASN A 22 19.06 -11.49 4.80
N VAL A 23 18.50 -12.14 5.83
CA VAL A 23 17.06 -12.40 5.95
C VAL A 23 16.28 -11.09 6.09
N TRP A 24 16.71 -10.23 7.01
CA TRP A 24 16.07 -8.93 7.25
C TRP A 24 16.16 -8.00 6.06
N SER A 25 17.25 -8.03 5.28
CA SER A 25 17.39 -7.22 4.07
C SER A 25 16.33 -7.58 3.01
N VAL A 26 16.05 -8.87 2.82
CA VAL A 26 15.00 -9.32 1.90
C VAL A 26 13.62 -8.89 2.39
N TYR A 27 13.33 -9.05 3.69
CA TYR A 27 12.07 -8.59 4.27
C TYR A 27 11.90 -7.08 4.18
N ALA A 28 12.97 -6.30 4.36
CA ALA A 28 12.94 -4.85 4.23
C ALA A 28 12.61 -4.41 2.80
N ILE A 29 13.28 -5.00 1.80
CA ILE A 29 13.03 -4.72 0.38
C ILE A 29 11.58 -5.10 0.02
N PHE A 30 11.13 -6.27 0.47
CA PHE A 30 9.75 -6.70 0.26
C PHE A 30 8.74 -5.75 0.93
N GLY A 31 9.00 -5.33 2.16
CA GLY A 31 8.18 -4.35 2.87
C GLY A 31 8.09 -3.02 2.12
N ILE A 32 9.22 -2.50 1.63
CA ILE A 32 9.26 -1.29 0.80
C ILE A 32 8.44 -1.49 -0.48
N PHE A 33 8.60 -2.62 -1.16
CA PHE A 33 7.85 -2.94 -2.38
C PHE A 33 6.34 -2.91 -2.14
N VAL A 34 5.86 -3.56 -1.07
CA VAL A 34 4.45 -3.56 -0.67
C VAL A 34 3.98 -2.15 -0.32
N LEU A 35 4.76 -1.40 0.47
CA LEU A 35 4.42 -0.03 0.86
C LEU A 35 4.29 0.88 -0.35
N VAL A 36 5.22 0.84 -1.30
CA VAL A 36 5.15 1.63 -2.53
C VAL A 36 3.90 1.27 -3.32
N ASN A 37 3.64 -0.02 -3.51
CA ASN A 37 2.46 -0.49 -4.23
C ASN A 37 1.14 -0.17 -3.52
N MET A 38 1.15 0.03 -2.20
CA MET A 38 -0.03 0.41 -1.43
C MET A 38 -0.22 1.94 -1.36
N LEU A 39 0.85 2.72 -1.21
CA LEU A 39 0.79 4.17 -1.07
C LEU A 39 0.51 4.87 -2.40
N LEU A 40 1.10 4.41 -3.51
CA LEU A 40 0.85 4.96 -4.84
C LEU A 40 -0.63 4.99 -5.23
N PRO A 41 -1.42 3.92 -5.09
CA PRO A 41 -2.84 3.96 -5.42
C PRO A 41 -3.62 4.86 -4.47
N ILE A 42 -3.21 5.00 -3.19
CA ILE A 42 -3.82 5.93 -2.20
C ILE A 42 -3.68 7.38 -2.65
N LEU A 43 -2.48 7.78 -3.05
CA LEU A 43 -2.23 9.13 -3.55
C LEU A 43 -2.95 9.40 -4.88
N ARG A 44 -3.09 8.39 -5.74
CA ARG A 44 -3.76 8.53 -7.04
C ARG A 44 -5.28 8.62 -6.93
N LYS A 45 -5.91 7.89 -6.00
CA LYS A 45 -7.38 7.87 -5.88
C LYS A 45 -7.96 9.22 -5.45
N GLU A 46 -7.23 10.02 -4.68
CA GLU A 46 -7.67 11.39 -4.37
C GLU A 46 -7.80 12.27 -5.61
N LYS A 47 -6.87 12.17 -6.56
CA LYS A 47 -6.91 12.95 -7.81
C LYS A 47 -8.11 12.57 -8.66
N ILE A 48 -8.38 11.27 -8.79
CA ILE A 48 -9.50 10.75 -9.58
C ILE A 48 -10.84 11.17 -8.94
N ILE A 49 -11.00 11.02 -7.62
CA ILE A 49 -12.23 11.42 -6.93
C ILE A 49 -12.48 12.92 -7.05
N LYS A 50 -11.43 13.74 -6.93
CA LYS A 50 -11.55 15.20 -7.11
C LYS A 50 -12.02 15.58 -8.52
N GLU A 51 -11.46 14.93 -9.54
CA GLU A 51 -11.85 15.14 -10.94
C GLU A 51 -13.29 14.69 -11.22
N LEU A 52 -13.71 13.55 -10.66
CA LEU A 52 -15.08 13.04 -10.77
C LEU A 52 -16.09 13.97 -10.10
N LYS A 53 -15.80 14.47 -8.89
CA LYS A 53 -16.66 15.44 -8.19
C LYS A 53 -16.86 16.71 -9.00
N ARG A 54 -15.80 17.23 -9.62
CA ARG A 54 -15.85 18.43 -10.47
C ARG A 54 -16.77 18.23 -11.68
N ARG A 55 -16.71 17.08 -12.33
CA ARG A 55 -17.58 16.77 -13.48
C ARG A 55 -19.05 16.62 -13.08
N ALA A 56 -19.31 15.91 -11.97
CA ALA A 56 -20.66 15.74 -11.45
C ALA A 56 -21.34 17.07 -11.08
N SER A 57 -20.58 18.06 -10.59
CA SER A 57 -21.14 19.38 -10.30
C SER A 57 -21.55 20.17 -11.54
N PHE A 58 -20.87 19.98 -12.68
CA PHE A 58 -21.22 20.66 -13.92
C PHE A 58 -22.47 20.04 -14.58
N GLU A 59 -22.57 18.72 -14.61
CA GLU A 59 -23.73 18.00 -15.16
C GLU A 59 -25.03 18.32 -14.38
N LYS A 60 -24.93 18.47 -13.05
CA LYS A 60 -26.07 18.87 -12.22
C LYS A 60 -26.53 20.31 -12.52
N ALA A 61 -25.59 21.24 -12.70
CA ALA A 61 -25.91 22.64 -13.02
C ALA A 61 -26.59 22.79 -14.40
N GLU A 62 -26.16 21.99 -15.38
CA GLU A 62 -26.76 21.97 -16.73
C GLU A 62 -28.16 21.32 -16.72
N THR A 63 -28.36 20.26 -15.93
CA THR A 63 -29.66 19.59 -15.80
C THR A 63 -30.68 20.46 -15.05
N ASP A 64 -30.26 21.21 -14.04
CA ASP A 64 -31.15 22.12 -13.30
C ASP A 64 -31.53 23.37 -14.13
N SER A 65 -30.64 23.89 -14.98
CA SER A 65 -30.96 25.04 -15.85
C SER A 65 -31.93 24.70 -17.00
N VAL A 66 -32.00 23.43 -17.40
CA VAL A 66 -32.95 22.95 -18.42
C VAL A 66 -34.32 22.62 -17.81
N ARG A 67 -34.39 22.45 -16.48
CA ARG A 67 -35.60 22.02 -15.76
C ARG A 67 -36.46 23.18 -15.24
N GLU A 68 -35.95 24.41 -15.18
CA GLU A 68 -36.74 25.60 -14.86
C GLU A 68 -37.17 26.35 -16.14
N PRO A 69 -38.48 26.33 -16.51
CA PRO A 69 -39.05 27.15 -17.59
C PRO A 69 -39.34 28.60 -17.20
#